data_AF-A0A078R2R6-F1
#
_entry.id   AF-A0A078R2R6-F1
#
_cell.length_a   1.000
_cell.length_b   1.000
_cell.length_c   1.000
_cell.angle_alpha   90.00
_cell.angle_beta   90.00
_cell.angle_gamma   90.00
#
_symmetry.space_group_name_H-M   'P 1'
#
loop_
_entity.id
_entity.type
_entity.pdbx_description
1 polymer ?
#
loop_
_entity_poly.entity_id
_entity_poly.type
_entity_poly.pdbx_seq_one_letter_code
_entity_poly.pdbx_strand_id
1 'polypeptide(L)'
;MSDEDIVMEVAKYSTQVVILTGGEPGLWIDEKLVDALHHEGKYVCIETNGTCLLPENIDWVTCSPKEGAKINLDRIDEVKVVYVGQDVSAYLDLSASHYFLQPCSCANTEEVIAYILQHPEWRLSLQTHKLLQIP
;
A
#
# COMPACT_ATOMS: atom_id res chain seq x y z
N MET A 1 0.02 4.85 22.36
CA MET A 1 1.18 3.96 22.51
C MET A 1 2.37 4.77 22.04
N SER A 2 3.51 4.69 22.73
CA SER A 2 4.74 5.28 22.20
C SER A 2 5.32 4.41 21.10
N ASP A 3 6.33 4.91 20.39
CA ASP A 3 7.05 4.12 19.39
C ASP A 3 7.72 2.90 20.04
N GLU A 4 8.26 3.04 21.25
CA GLU A 4 8.83 1.91 21.99
C GLU A 4 7.79 0.84 22.30
N ASP A 5 6.57 1.22 22.72
CA ASP A 5 5.49 0.27 22.95
C ASP A 5 5.14 -0.52 21.67
N ILE A 6 5.12 0.17 20.53
CA ILE A 6 4.82 -0.43 19.22
C ILE A 6 5.92 -1.42 18.83
N VAL A 7 7.17 -1.00 18.92
CA VAL A 7 8.33 -1.83 18.55
C VAL A 7 8.43 -3.06 19.44
N MET A 8 8.23 -2.91 20.75
CA MET A 8 8.20 -4.03 21.69
C MET A 8 7.07 -5.03 21.40
N GLU A 9 5.89 -4.55 20.99
CA GLU A 9 4.79 -5.44 20.60
C GLU A 9 5.13 -6.20 19.31
N VAL A 10 5.62 -5.48 18.30
CA VAL A 10 6.02 -6.05 17.00
C VAL A 10 7.15 -7.08 17.14
N ALA A 11 8.11 -6.84 18.04
CA ALA A 11 9.25 -7.73 18.29
C ALA A 11 8.84 -9.11 18.83
N LYS A 12 7.63 -9.25 19.40
CA LYS A 12 7.10 -10.55 19.83
C LYS A 12 6.85 -11.52 18.67
N TYR A 13 6.69 -11.00 17.46
CA TYR A 13 6.37 -11.78 16.27
C TYR A 13 7.63 -12.04 15.43
N SER A 14 7.78 -13.28 14.96
CA SER A 14 8.92 -13.70 14.13
C SER A 14 8.84 -13.22 12.68
N THR A 15 7.72 -12.61 12.26
CA THR A 15 7.61 -12.02 10.93
C THR A 15 8.68 -10.97 10.71
N GLN A 16 9.29 -10.97 9.53
CA GLN A 16 10.26 -9.96 9.13
C GLN A 16 9.60 -8.76 8.49
N VAL A 17 8.37 -8.87 8.01
CA VAL A 17 7.68 -7.76 7.33
C VAL A 17 6.67 -7.13 8.27
N VAL A 18 6.71 -5.80 8.35
CA VAL A 18 5.71 -4.96 9.01
C VAL A 18 5.06 -4.09 7.95
N ILE A 19 3.72 -4.09 7.93
CA ILE A 19 2.96 -3.23 7.02
C ILE A 19 2.29 -2.14 7.84
N LEU A 20 2.76 -0.91 7.66
CA LEU A 20 2.19 0.28 8.28
C LEU A 20 0.97 0.71 7.45
N THR A 21 -0.20 0.70 8.07
CA THR A 21 -1.49 0.99 7.41
C THR A 21 -2.52 1.55 8.40
N GLY A 22 -3.79 1.58 8.00
CA GLY A 22 -4.90 2.23 8.72
C GLY A 22 -5.03 3.70 8.30
N GLY A 23 -6.21 4.30 8.49
CA GLY A 23 -6.45 5.73 8.20
C GLY A 23 -5.69 6.27 6.98
N GLU A 24 -4.94 7.35 7.20
CA GLU A 24 -3.77 7.69 6.38
C GLU A 24 -2.52 7.57 7.27
N PRO A 25 -1.63 6.59 7.01
CA PRO A 25 -0.50 6.33 7.89
C PRO A 25 0.56 7.44 7.86
N GLY A 26 0.71 8.18 6.75
CA GLY A 26 1.63 9.30 6.63
C GLY A 26 1.33 10.50 7.54
N LEU A 27 0.18 10.51 8.24
CA LEU A 27 -0.13 11.50 9.27
C LEU A 27 0.61 11.28 10.59
N TRP A 28 1.12 10.07 10.82
CA TRP A 28 1.60 9.63 12.14
C TRP A 28 3.01 9.06 12.12
N ILE A 29 3.43 8.48 11.00
CA ILE A 29 4.72 7.79 10.90
C ILE A 29 5.81 8.80 10.58
N ASP A 30 6.92 8.68 11.30
CA ASP A 30 8.15 9.42 11.05
C ASP A 30 9.34 8.47 10.86
N GLU A 31 10.50 9.05 10.54
CA GLU A 31 11.74 8.33 10.29
C GLU A 31 12.19 7.51 11.51
N LYS A 32 11.92 7.99 12.73
CA LYS A 32 12.37 7.37 13.98
C LYS A 32 11.67 6.05 14.24
N LEU A 33 10.35 5.99 14.02
CA LEU A 33 9.60 4.75 14.16
C LEU A 33 10.09 3.69 13.16
N VAL A 34 10.37 4.10 11.91
CA VAL A 34 10.87 3.21 10.86
C VAL A 34 12.26 2.67 11.23
N ASP A 35 13.18 3.54 11.68
CA ASP A 35 14.52 3.13 12.14
C ASP A 35 14.45 2.16 13.32
N ALA A 36 13.53 2.38 14.26
CA ALA A 36 13.37 1.51 15.41
C ALA A 36 12.85 0.11 14.99
N LEU A 37 11.93 0.04 14.02
CA LEU A 37 11.49 -1.24 13.44
C LEU A 37 12.62 -1.94 12.67
N HIS A 38 13.44 -1.19 11.92
CA HIS A 38 14.63 -1.73 11.26
C HIS A 38 15.63 -2.31 12.25
N HIS A 39 15.82 -1.69 13.43
CA HIS A 39 16.70 -2.20 14.47
C HIS A 39 16.27 -3.59 14.99
N GLU A 40 14.97 -3.85 15.00
CA GLU A 40 14.39 -5.17 15.30
C GLU A 40 14.41 -6.14 14.09
N GLY A 41 15.15 -5.79 13.03
CA GLY A 41 15.32 -6.60 11.82
C GLY A 41 14.07 -6.68 10.96
N LYS A 42 13.17 -5.69 11.05
CA LYS A 42 11.96 -5.64 10.23
C LYS A 42 12.24 -4.95 8.89
N TYR A 43 11.53 -5.41 7.86
CA TYR A 43 11.35 -4.74 6.57
C TYR A 43 10.01 -4.02 6.62
N VAL A 44 10.02 -2.71 6.41
CA VAL A 44 8.90 -1.81 6.65
C VAL A 44 8.25 -1.43 5.32
N CYS A 45 7.02 -1.90 5.13
CA CYS A 45 6.14 -1.49 4.06
C CYS A 45 5.12 -0.46 4.56
N ILE A 46 4.60 0.37 3.66
CA ILE A 46 3.49 1.27 3.95
C ILE A 46 2.40 1.20 2.86
N GLU A 47 1.15 1.27 3.28
CA GLU A 47 -0.03 1.35 2.42
C GLU A 47 -0.72 2.71 2.63
N THR A 48 -0.51 3.65 1.71
CA THR A 48 -0.94 5.06 1.83
C THR A 48 -1.94 5.45 0.73
N ASN A 49 -2.73 6.51 0.96
CA ASN A 49 -3.50 7.18 -0.09
C ASN A 49 -2.66 8.17 -0.92
N GLY A 50 -1.41 8.42 -0.52
CA GLY A 50 -0.41 9.23 -1.22
C GLY A 50 -0.53 10.73 -1.02
N THR A 51 -1.35 11.21 -0.08
CA THR A 51 -1.55 12.66 0.15
C THR A 51 -0.54 13.30 1.10
N CYS A 52 0.24 12.49 1.82
CA CYS A 52 1.23 12.95 2.81
C CYS A 52 2.64 12.58 2.35
N LEU A 53 3.63 13.40 2.70
CA LEU A 53 5.03 13.01 2.57
C LEU A 53 5.30 11.82 3.48
N LEU A 54 6.22 10.96 3.07
CA LEU A 54 6.61 9.77 3.81
C LEU A 54 8.09 9.81 4.14
N PRO A 55 8.52 9.19 5.25
CA PRO A 55 9.94 8.96 5.54
C PRO A 55 10.64 8.21 4.40
N GLU A 56 11.81 8.67 4.01
CA GLU A 56 12.59 8.08 2.90
C GLU A 56 13.09 6.66 3.23
N ASN A 57 13.28 6.36 4.52
CA ASN A 57 13.77 5.09 5.03
C ASN A 57 12.70 3.97 5.02
N ILE A 58 11.48 4.20 4.52
CA ILE A 58 10.53 3.12 4.27
C ILE A 58 11.04 2.24 3.13
N ASP A 59 10.95 0.92 3.27
CA ASP A 59 11.50 -0.01 2.28
C ASP A 59 10.58 -0.24 1.09
N TRP A 60 9.26 -0.18 1.28
CA TRP A 60 8.27 -0.36 0.21
C TRP A 60 7.05 0.54 0.35
N VAL A 61 6.79 1.36 -0.66
CA VAL A 61 5.66 2.29 -0.70
C VAL A 61 4.60 1.81 -1.67
N THR A 62 3.46 1.37 -1.13
CA THR A 62 2.25 1.14 -1.90
C THR A 62 1.32 2.35 -1.82
N CYS A 63 1.04 2.97 -2.95
CA CYS A 63 0.11 4.07 -3.09
C CYS A 63 -1.22 3.57 -3.67
N SER A 64 -2.31 3.72 -2.91
CA SER A 64 -3.69 3.53 -3.37
C SER A 64 -4.39 4.88 -3.54
N PRO A 65 -4.16 5.58 -4.67
CA PRO A 65 -4.65 6.94 -4.88
C PRO A 65 -6.17 6.96 -4.83
N LYS A 66 -6.74 8.04 -4.27
CA LYS A 66 -8.18 8.32 -4.34
C LYS A 66 -8.47 9.28 -5.47
N GLU A 67 -9.63 9.12 -6.11
CA GLU A 67 -10.05 9.99 -7.20
C GLU A 67 -10.06 11.46 -6.75
N GLY A 68 -9.46 12.35 -7.56
CA GLY A 68 -9.34 13.77 -7.27
C GLY A 68 -8.31 14.15 -6.20
N ALA A 69 -7.66 13.20 -5.53
CA ALA A 69 -6.61 13.49 -4.55
C ALA A 69 -5.28 13.84 -5.25
N LYS A 70 -4.60 14.88 -4.74
CA LYS A 70 -3.25 15.21 -5.19
C LYS A 70 -2.25 14.25 -4.54
N ILE A 71 -1.42 13.61 -5.36
CA ILE A 71 -0.31 12.78 -4.89
C ILE A 71 0.86 13.67 -4.48
N ASN A 72 1.39 13.41 -3.30
CA ASN A 72 2.45 14.16 -2.65
C ASN A 72 3.50 13.19 -2.10
N LEU A 73 3.95 12.26 -2.94
CA LEU A 73 4.96 11.26 -2.66
C LEU A 73 6.18 11.48 -3.55
N ASP A 74 7.38 11.36 -2.98
CA ASP A 74 8.63 11.42 -3.73
C ASP A 74 9.00 10.08 -4.37
N ARG A 75 8.52 8.97 -3.79
CA ARG A 75 8.75 7.60 -4.26
C ARG A 75 7.50 6.75 -4.14
N ILE A 76 7.23 5.93 -5.17
CA ILE A 76 6.17 4.93 -5.19
C ILE A 76 6.76 3.65 -5.78
N ASP A 77 6.66 2.54 -5.06
CA ASP A 77 7.13 1.24 -5.53
C ASP A 77 5.97 0.49 -6.24
N GLU A 78 4.76 0.60 -5.67
CA GLU A 78 3.52 -0.01 -6.14
C GLU A 78 2.37 1.00 -6.22
N VAL A 79 1.72 1.09 -7.38
CA VAL A 79 0.41 1.75 -7.53
C VAL A 79 -0.69 0.69 -7.48
N LYS A 80 -1.63 0.82 -6.55
CA LYS A 80 -2.74 -0.12 -6.37
C LYS A 80 -4.09 0.60 -6.34
N VAL A 81 -4.75 0.65 -7.49
CA VAL A 81 -6.02 1.38 -7.67
C VAL A 81 -7.18 0.44 -7.37
N VAL A 82 -8.12 0.88 -6.52
CA VAL A 82 -9.40 0.17 -6.37
C VAL A 82 -10.25 0.49 -7.59
N TYR A 83 -10.54 -0.51 -8.41
CA TYR A 83 -11.30 -0.34 -9.65
C TYR A 83 -12.80 -0.57 -9.41
N VAL A 84 -13.60 0.38 -9.87
CA VAL A 84 -15.08 0.40 -9.81
C VAL A 84 -15.70 0.84 -11.15
N GLY A 85 -14.94 0.74 -12.25
CA GLY A 85 -15.38 1.11 -13.60
C GLY A 85 -14.97 2.52 -14.06
N GLN A 86 -14.17 3.23 -13.26
CA GLN A 86 -13.63 4.54 -13.60
C GLN A 86 -12.43 4.44 -14.56
N ASP A 87 -12.08 5.57 -15.19
CA ASP A 87 -10.83 5.68 -15.94
C ASP A 87 -9.63 5.62 -15.00
N VAL A 88 -8.65 4.77 -15.33
CA VAL A 88 -7.44 4.53 -14.56
C VAL A 88 -6.17 4.86 -15.33
N SER A 89 -6.25 5.28 -16.60
CA SER A 89 -5.07 5.46 -17.44
C SER A 89 -4.09 6.48 -16.87
N ALA A 90 -4.60 7.56 -16.25
CA ALA A 90 -3.79 8.61 -15.63
C ALA A 90 -2.91 8.11 -14.47
N TYR A 91 -3.25 6.99 -13.84
CA TYR A 91 -2.43 6.43 -12.76
C TYR A 91 -1.17 5.74 -13.27
N LEU A 92 -1.09 5.42 -14.57
CA LEU A 92 0.13 4.90 -15.20
C LEU A 92 1.22 5.98 -15.34
N ASP A 93 0.84 7.25 -15.28
CA ASP A 93 1.80 8.37 -15.31
C ASP A 93 2.55 8.54 -13.97
N LEU A 94 2.07 7.90 -12.90
CA LEU A 94 2.80 7.83 -11.63
C LEU A 94 4.03 6.93 -11.82
N SER A 95 5.22 7.43 -11.53
CA SER A 95 6.47 6.67 -11.64
C SER A 95 6.53 5.57 -10.57
N ALA A 96 6.19 4.33 -10.94
CA ALA A 96 6.26 3.15 -10.08
C ALA A 96 6.74 1.92 -10.86
N SER A 97 7.20 0.90 -10.15
CA SER A 97 7.64 -0.36 -10.78
C SER A 97 6.50 -1.35 -11.00
N HIS A 98 5.41 -1.19 -10.25
CA HIS A 98 4.27 -2.11 -10.27
C HIS A 98 2.94 -1.35 -10.31
N TYR A 99 2.02 -1.83 -11.16
CA TYR A 99 0.69 -1.27 -11.33
C TYR A 99 -0.35 -2.37 -11.17
N PHE A 100 -1.27 -2.18 -10.22
CA PHE A 100 -2.32 -3.13 -9.90
C PHE A 100 -3.70 -2.50 -9.92
N LEU A 101 -4.66 -3.26 -10.42
CA LEU A 101 -6.07 -3.02 -10.16
C LEU A 101 -6.56 -4.02 -9.11
N GLN A 102 -7.26 -3.48 -8.12
CA GLN A 102 -7.86 -4.25 -7.04
C GLN A 102 -9.39 -4.17 -7.15
N PRO A 103 -10.10 -5.32 -7.16
CA PRO A 103 -11.55 -5.33 -7.03
C PRO A 103 -12.01 -4.72 -5.71
N CYS A 104 -13.11 -3.98 -5.73
CA CYS A 104 -13.71 -3.40 -4.53
C CYS A 104 -14.28 -4.51 -3.63
N SER A 105 -13.58 -4.84 -2.54
CA SER A 105 -13.98 -5.91 -1.61
C SER A 105 -14.30 -7.24 -2.29
N CYS A 106 -13.53 -7.59 -3.33
CA CYS A 106 -13.72 -8.78 -4.17
C CYS A 106 -15.06 -8.81 -4.96
N ALA A 107 -15.89 -7.77 -4.90
CA ALA A 107 -17.24 -7.77 -5.45
C ALA A 107 -17.29 -7.74 -6.99
N ASN A 108 -16.31 -7.10 -7.63
CA ASN A 108 -16.26 -6.92 -9.08
C ASN A 108 -15.02 -7.58 -9.72
N THR A 109 -14.60 -8.73 -9.19
CA THR A 109 -13.37 -9.42 -9.62
C THR A 109 -13.38 -9.77 -11.12
N GLU A 110 -14.51 -10.23 -11.65
CA GLU A 110 -14.63 -10.57 -13.08
C GLU A 110 -14.46 -9.35 -13.99
N GLU A 111 -15.01 -8.20 -13.62
CA GLU A 111 -14.88 -6.94 -14.37
C GLU A 111 -13.43 -6.47 -14.41
N VAL A 112 -12.74 -6.54 -13.27
CA VAL A 112 -11.31 -6.17 -13.19
C VAL A 112 -10.46 -7.09 -14.06
N ILE A 113 -10.72 -8.40 -14.04
CA ILE A 113 -10.03 -9.36 -14.90
C ILE A 113 -10.27 -9.03 -16.38
N ALA A 114 -11.52 -8.79 -16.77
CA ALA A 114 -11.88 -8.45 -18.14
C ALA A 114 -11.19 -7.16 -18.63
N TYR A 115 -11.03 -6.17 -17.75
CA TYR A 115 -10.29 -4.95 -18.03
C TYR A 115 -8.79 -5.23 -18.21
N ILE A 116 -8.15 -5.91 -17.25
CA ILE A 116 -6.71 -6.21 -17.29
C ILE A 116 -6.33 -7.02 -18.54
N LEU A 117 -7.18 -7.95 -18.99
CA LEU A 117 -6.92 -8.73 -20.21
C LEU A 117 -6.81 -7.84 -21.47
N GLN A 118 -7.42 -6.66 -21.45
CA GLN A 118 -7.31 -5.66 -22.52
C GLN A 118 -6.19 -4.64 -22.26
N HIS A 119 -5.72 -4.55 -21.02
CA HIS A 119 -4.81 -3.53 -20.50
C HIS A 119 -3.68 -4.18 -19.66
N PRO A 120 -2.75 -4.92 -20.30
CA PRO A 120 -1.80 -5.81 -19.61
C PRO A 120 -0.68 -5.10 -18.84
N GLU A 121 -0.58 -3.78 -18.95
CA GLU A 121 0.23 -2.97 -18.03
C GLU A 121 -0.23 -3.10 -16.57
N TRP A 122 -1.52 -3.41 -16.36
CA TRP A 122 -2.11 -3.66 -15.05
C TRP A 122 -1.99 -5.12 -14.65
N ARG A 123 -1.84 -5.36 -13.35
CA ARG A 123 -1.88 -6.69 -12.73
C ARG A 123 -3.04 -6.78 -11.75
N LEU A 124 -3.53 -7.99 -11.49
CA LEU A 124 -4.62 -8.21 -10.55
C LEU A 124 -4.08 -8.24 -9.12
N SER A 125 -4.60 -7.40 -8.23
CA SER A 125 -4.39 -7.49 -6.78
C SER A 125 -5.67 -7.98 -6.10
N LEU A 126 -5.66 -9.20 -5.57
CA LEU A 126 -6.79 -9.74 -4.82
C LEU A 126 -6.65 -9.48 -3.33
N GLN A 127 -7.76 -9.16 -2.66
CA GLN A 127 -7.82 -9.12 -1.20
C GLN A 127 -7.94 -10.55 -0.66
N THR A 128 -6.86 -11.32 -0.77
CA THR A 128 -6.81 -12.76 -0.44
C THR A 128 -7.23 -13.05 1.00
N HIS A 129 -6.91 -12.17 1.95
CA HIS A 129 -7.36 -12.26 3.34
C HIS A 129 -8.89 -12.33 3.47
N LYS A 130 -9.65 -11.58 2.66
CA LYS A 130 -11.12 -11.66 2.63
C LYS A 130 -11.63 -12.98 2.06
N LEU A 131 -10.97 -13.50 1.02
CA LEU A 131 -11.30 -14.79 0.41
C LEU A 131 -11.02 -15.96 1.37
N LEU A 132 -9.91 -15.86 2.11
CA LEU A 132 -9.45 -16.86 3.09
C LEU A 132 -10.10 -16.69 4.47
N GLN A 133 -10.83 -15.60 4.69
CA GLN A 133 -11.48 -15.24 5.96
C GLN A 133 -10.48 -15.17 7.13
N ILE A 134 -9.34 -14.52 6.89
CA ILE A 134 -8.32 -14.25 7.89
C ILE A 134 -8.15 -12.73 8.07
N PRO A 135 -7.74 -12.26 9.26
CA PRO A 135 -7.29 -10.88 9.47
C PRO A 135 -6.11 -10.50 8.57
#